data_AF-A0A150IHG9-F1
#
_entry.id   AF-A0A150IHG9-F1
#
_cell.length_a   1.000
_cell.length_b   1.000
_cell.length_c   1.000
_cell.angle_alpha   90.00
_cell.angle_beta   90.00
_cell.angle_gamma   90.00
#
_symmetry.space_group_name_H-M   'P 1'
#
loop_
_entity.id
_entity.type
_entity.pdbx_description
1 polymer ?
#
loop_
_entity_poly.entity_id
_entity_poly.type
_entity_poly.pdbx_seq_one_letter_code
_entity_poly.pdbx_strand_id
1 'polypeptide(L)'
;MDVEIFKQGFTGTLFGEAEVGKEIAIISTAPLENHFKSSFLIKERALKEAMHELGHTLGLDHCKTPGCSMNISKDIYDIDEKKKTYCINCLNILFQGHP
;
A
#
# COMPACT_ATOMS: atom_id res chain seq x y z
N MET A 1 14.07 3.42 14.94
CA MET A 1 12.92 4.28 14.61
C MET A 1 12.99 4.50 13.12
N ASP A 2 11.88 4.31 12.42
CA ASP A 2 11.81 4.50 10.96
C ASP A 2 11.66 5.99 10.62
N VAL A 3 11.74 6.37 9.35
CA VAL A 3 11.69 7.77 8.89
C VAL A 3 10.54 8.02 7.92
N GLU A 4 9.96 9.22 7.98
CA GLU A 4 9.02 9.66 6.95
C GLU A 4 9.72 9.79 5.60
N ILE A 5 9.01 9.41 4.53
CA ILE A 5 9.49 9.51 3.16
C ILE A 5 8.71 10.60 2.41
N PHE A 6 9.37 11.23 1.45
CA PHE A 6 8.82 12.37 0.70
C PHE A 6 9.07 12.21 -0.79
N LYS A 7 8.10 12.63 -1.60
CA LYS A 7 8.20 12.69 -3.06
C LYS A 7 7.93 14.11 -3.52
N GLN A 8 8.80 14.61 -4.40
CA GLN A 8 8.67 15.95 -4.95
C GLN A 8 7.32 16.11 -5.67
N GLY A 9 6.57 17.17 -5.33
CA GLY A 9 5.28 17.48 -5.95
C GLY A 9 4.08 16.72 -5.36
N PHE A 10 4.27 15.85 -4.37
CA PHE A 10 3.18 15.22 -3.65
C PHE A 10 2.82 16.00 -2.38
N THR A 11 1.53 16.28 -2.19
CA THR A 11 1.00 16.91 -0.98
C THR A 11 0.22 15.87 -0.18
N GLY A 12 0.80 15.39 0.91
CA GLY A 12 0.18 14.40 1.79
C GLY A 12 1.22 13.51 2.47
N THR A 13 0.73 12.55 3.24
CA THR A 13 1.57 11.52 3.86
C THR A 13 1.84 10.40 2.86
N LEU A 14 3.11 10.02 2.70
CA LEU A 14 3.48 8.82 1.96
C LEU A 14 3.67 7.66 2.93
N PHE A 15 2.93 6.59 2.67
CA PHE A 15 3.09 5.31 3.38
C PHE A 15 4.05 4.38 2.64
N GLY A 16 4.11 4.51 1.32
CA GLY A 16 4.99 3.79 0.44
C GLY A 16 5.07 4.46 -0.93
N GLU A 17 5.94 3.93 -1.77
CA GLU A 17 6.05 4.28 -3.19
C GLU A 17 6.66 3.09 -3.93
N ALA A 18 6.16 2.84 -5.13
CA ALA A 18 6.67 1.81 -6.02
C ALA A 18 6.77 2.32 -7.45
N GLU A 19 7.73 1.78 -8.19
CA GLU A 19 7.75 1.91 -9.64
C GLU A 19 6.77 0.89 -10.24
N VAL A 20 5.69 1.37 -10.84
CA VAL A 20 4.65 0.51 -11.42
C VAL A 20 5.25 -0.39 -12.51
N GLY A 21 5.08 -1.71 -12.36
CA GLY A 21 5.57 -2.74 -13.28
C GLY A 21 7.10 -2.95 -13.25
N LYS A 22 7.80 -2.45 -12.22
CA LYS A 22 9.24 -2.64 -12.03
C LYS A 22 9.56 -3.30 -10.69
N GLU A 23 10.84 -3.50 -10.40
CA GLU A 23 11.31 -4.36 -9.31
C GLU A 23 11.46 -3.64 -7.94
N ILE A 24 11.13 -2.34 -7.85
CA ILE A 24 11.46 -1.52 -6.68
C ILE A 24 10.20 -0.93 -6.04
N ALA A 25 10.09 -1.16 -4.73
CA ALA A 25 9.12 -0.55 -3.84
C ALA A 25 9.76 -0.22 -2.49
N ILE A 26 9.23 0.80 -1.82
CA ILE A 26 9.56 1.15 -0.44
C ILE A 26 8.29 1.39 0.36
N ILE A 27 8.30 1.01 1.64
CA ILE A 27 7.29 1.39 2.61
C ILE A 27 7.97 2.05 3.81
N SER A 28 7.30 3.00 4.44
CA SER A 28 7.70 3.59 5.72
C SER A 28 6.69 3.25 6.80
N THR A 29 7.20 2.81 7.94
CA THR A 29 6.39 2.54 9.13
C THR A 29 6.22 3.74 10.05
N ALA A 30 7.00 4.81 9.84
CA ALA A 30 6.94 6.03 10.65
C ALA A 30 5.52 6.65 10.71
N PRO A 31 4.80 6.82 9.58
CA PRO A 31 3.45 7.39 9.61
C PRO A 31 2.35 6.40 10.00
N LEU A 32 2.68 5.12 10.24
CA LEU A 32 1.68 4.08 10.57
C LEU A 32 1.31 4.06 12.07
N GLU A 33 2.08 4.77 12.90
CA GLU A 33 1.80 4.90 14.32
C GLU A 33 0.51 5.71 14.57
N ASN A 34 -0.28 5.29 15.55
CA ASN A 34 -1.37 6.10 16.10
C ASN A 34 -1.12 6.39 17.59
N HIS A 35 -1.99 7.21 18.19
CA HIS A 35 -1.91 7.56 19.61
C HIS A 35 -1.87 6.36 20.59
N PHE A 36 -2.36 5.19 20.17
CA PHE A 36 -2.43 4.00 21.01
C PHE A 36 -1.20 3.09 20.90
N LYS A 37 -0.23 3.40 20.01
CA LYS A 37 1.05 2.69 19.82
C LYS A 37 0.95 1.16 19.88
N SER A 38 -0.09 0.59 19.28
CA SER A 38 -0.25 -0.85 19.22
C SER A 38 0.67 -1.44 18.16
N SER A 39 1.69 -2.19 18.60
CA SER A 39 2.63 -2.88 17.71
C SER A 39 1.93 -3.85 16.76
N PHE A 40 0.77 -4.39 17.16
CA PHE A 40 -0.07 -5.23 16.31
C PHE A 40 -0.66 -4.42 15.14
N LEU A 41 -1.24 -3.25 15.41
CA LEU A 41 -1.84 -2.41 14.38
C LEU A 41 -0.79 -1.89 13.39
N ILE A 42 0.38 -1.49 13.87
CA ILE A 42 1.49 -1.05 13.01
C ILE A 42 1.90 -2.16 12.04
N LYS A 43 2.02 -3.41 12.54
CA LYS A 43 2.34 -4.57 11.69
C LYS A 43 1.24 -4.86 10.68
N GLU A 44 -0.03 -4.77 11.09
CA GLU A 44 -1.15 -4.99 10.18
C GLU A 44 -1.16 -3.96 9.05
N ARG A 45 -0.99 -2.69 9.38
CA ARG A 45 -0.93 -1.59 8.41
C ARG A 45 0.28 -1.72 7.48
N ALA A 46 1.44 -2.03 8.02
CA ALA A 46 2.65 -2.24 7.23
C ALA A 46 2.47 -3.39 6.22
N LEU A 47 1.77 -4.47 6.62
CA LEU A 47 1.45 -5.55 5.70
C LEU A 47 0.49 -5.10 4.59
N LYS A 48 -0.53 -4.28 4.90
CA LYS A 48 -1.48 -3.79 3.90
C LYS A 48 -0.79 -2.86 2.88
N GLU A 49 0.09 -1.97 3.33
CA GLU A 49 0.87 -1.11 2.44
C GLU A 49 1.92 -1.89 1.66
N ALA A 50 2.59 -2.87 2.28
CA ALA A 50 3.49 -3.77 1.55
C ALA A 50 2.76 -4.50 0.41
N MET A 51 1.53 -4.96 0.64
CA MET A 51 0.70 -5.58 -0.40
C MET A 51 0.25 -4.57 -1.47
N HIS A 52 0.08 -3.30 -1.13
CA HIS A 52 -0.24 -2.24 -2.09
C HIS A 52 0.94 -1.98 -3.03
N GLU A 53 2.12 -1.69 -2.46
CA GLU A 53 3.31 -1.38 -3.23
C GLU A 53 3.83 -2.59 -4.01
N LEU A 54 3.73 -3.81 -3.44
CA LEU A 54 4.01 -5.04 -4.18
C LEU A 54 3.07 -5.17 -5.38
N GLY A 55 1.78 -4.86 -5.23
CA GLY A 55 0.85 -4.86 -6.34
C GLY A 55 1.28 -3.90 -7.46
N HIS A 56 1.74 -2.70 -7.11
CA HIS A 56 2.34 -1.78 -8.08
C HIS A 56 3.57 -2.35 -8.78
N THR A 57 4.51 -2.98 -8.06
CA THR A 57 5.68 -3.64 -8.70
C THR A 57 5.27 -4.74 -9.68
N LEU A 58 4.15 -5.41 -9.41
CA LEU A 58 3.55 -6.42 -10.29
C LEU A 58 2.65 -5.81 -11.39
N GLY A 59 2.63 -4.49 -11.52
CA GLY A 59 1.97 -3.74 -12.59
C GLY A 59 0.47 -3.49 -12.38
N LEU A 60 -0.03 -3.64 -11.16
CA LEU A 60 -1.39 -3.20 -10.83
C LEU A 60 -1.44 -1.68 -10.64
N ASP A 61 -2.44 -1.04 -11.22
CA ASP A 61 -2.86 0.31 -10.86
C ASP A 61 -3.75 0.32 -9.62
N HIS A 62 -4.04 1.52 -9.11
CA HIS A 62 -5.03 1.72 -8.06
C HIS A 62 -6.38 1.08 -8.42
N CYS A 63 -6.96 0.38 -7.46
CA CYS A 63 -8.24 -0.30 -7.61
C CYS A 63 -9.36 0.48 -6.94
N LYS A 64 -10.57 0.43 -7.51
CA LYS A 64 -11.79 1.03 -6.93
C LYS A 64 -12.69 0.03 -6.20
N THR A 65 -12.37 -1.27 -6.25
CA THR A 65 -13.13 -2.30 -5.51
C THR A 65 -12.89 -2.10 -4.01
N PRO A 66 -13.94 -1.84 -3.20
CA PRO A 66 -13.76 -1.56 -1.77
C PRO A 66 -13.08 -2.71 -1.02
N GLY A 67 -12.12 -2.35 -0.17
CA GLY A 67 -11.34 -3.29 0.65
C GLY A 67 -10.25 -4.03 -0.11
N CYS A 68 -9.98 -3.72 -1.38
CA CYS A 68 -8.82 -4.27 -2.10
C CYS A 68 -7.53 -3.69 -1.52
N SER A 69 -6.45 -4.47 -1.44
CA SER A 69 -5.13 -3.94 -1.05
C SER A 69 -4.66 -2.80 -1.97
N MET A 70 -5.10 -2.79 -3.23
CA MET A 70 -4.81 -1.73 -4.20
C MET A 70 -5.69 -0.48 -4.08
N ASN A 71 -6.55 -0.35 -3.07
CA ASN A 71 -7.22 0.94 -2.83
C ASN A 71 -6.18 1.98 -2.36
N ILE A 72 -6.33 3.22 -2.82
CA ILE A 72 -5.49 4.35 -2.38
C ILE A 72 -5.73 4.62 -0.89
N SER A 73 -4.67 4.99 -0.15
CA SER A 73 -4.78 5.45 1.23
C SER A 73 -4.25 6.85 1.39
N LYS A 74 -5.09 7.72 1.96
CA LYS A 74 -4.76 9.12 2.28
C LYS A 74 -4.41 9.29 3.75
N ASP A 75 -4.95 8.42 4.58
CA ASP A 75 -4.68 8.34 6.00
C ASP A 75 -4.68 6.89 6.50
N ILE A 76 -4.40 6.71 7.80
CA ILE A 76 -4.36 5.40 8.44
C ILE A 76 -5.73 4.70 8.50
N TYR A 77 -6.84 5.43 8.41
CA TYR A 77 -8.18 4.85 8.44
C TYR A 77 -8.48 4.17 7.11
N ASP A 78 -8.08 4.78 5.99
CA ASP A 78 -8.12 4.12 4.69
C ASP A 78 -7.32 2.81 4.71
N ILE A 79 -6.15 2.79 5.36
CA ILE A 79 -5.34 1.56 5.52
C ILE A 79 -6.10 0.52 6.35
N ASP A 80 -6.76 0.94 7.43
CA ASP A 80 -7.53 0.04 8.29
C ASP A 80 -8.71 -0.60 7.53
N GLU A 81 -9.36 0.13 6.61
CA GLU A 81 -10.48 -0.37 5.78
C GLU A 81 -10.05 -1.38 4.70
N LYS A 82 -8.79 -1.31 4.23
CA LYS A 82 -8.27 -2.26 3.24
C LYS A 82 -8.11 -3.65 3.82
N LYS A 83 -8.26 -4.68 2.98
CA LYS A 83 -7.78 -6.03 3.25
C LYS A 83 -6.34 -6.15 2.78
N LYS A 84 -5.61 -7.10 3.35
CA LYS A 84 -4.27 -7.53 2.89
C LYS A 84 -4.30 -8.39 1.61
N THR A 85 -5.42 -8.42 0.90
CA THR A 85 -5.67 -9.31 -0.25
C THR A 85 -6.14 -8.52 -1.45
N TYR A 86 -5.66 -8.92 -2.62
CA TYR A 86 -6.16 -8.42 -3.90
C TYR A 86 -7.60 -8.89 -4.15
N CYS A 87 -8.43 -8.04 -4.76
CA CYS A 87 -9.75 -8.45 -5.23
C CYS A 87 -9.65 -9.34 -6.48
N ILE A 88 -10.76 -9.96 -6.87
CA ILE A 88 -10.80 -10.85 -8.03
C ILE A 88 -10.34 -10.16 -9.33
N ASN A 89 -10.61 -8.86 -9.49
CA ASN A 89 -10.19 -8.12 -10.68
C ASN A 89 -8.67 -7.95 -10.73
N CYS A 90 -8.04 -7.57 -9.62
CA CYS A 90 -6.58 -7.48 -9.52
C CYS A 90 -5.92 -8.85 -9.70
N LEU A 91 -6.47 -9.90 -9.10
CA LEU A 91 -5.97 -11.26 -9.29
C LEU A 91 -6.07 -11.70 -10.76
N ASN A 92 -7.16 -11.40 -11.44
CA ASN A 92 -7.30 -11.71 -12.86
C ASN A 92 -6.22 -11.02 -13.70
N ILE A 93 -5.87 -9.76 -13.40
CA ILE A 93 -4.78 -9.06 -14.09
C ILE A 93 -3.43 -9.76 -13.83
N LEU A 94 -3.14 -10.07 -12.56
CA LEU A 94 -1.88 -10.75 -12.19
C LEU A 94 -1.74 -12.13 -12.86
N PHE A 95 -2.83 -12.89 -12.98
CA PHE A 95 -2.81 -14.24 -13.55
C PHE A 95 -3.03 -14.30 -15.07
N GLN A 96 -3.40 -13.19 -15.71
CA GLN A 96 -3.44 -13.10 -17.17
C GLN A 96 -2.04 -12.95 -17.79
N GLY A 97 -1.01 -12.75 -16.96
CA GLY A 97 0.36 -12.52 -17.38
C GLY A 97 0.55 -11.11 -17.92
N HIS A 98 1.53 -10.37 -17.39
CA HIS A 98 2.08 -9.25 -18.13
C HIS A 98 2.94 -9.79 -19.27
N PRO A 99 2.79 -9.27 -20.51
CA PRO A 99 3.73 -9.58 -21.59
C PRO A 99 5.16 -9.22 -21.21
#